data_AF-A0AAD8AP40-F1
#
_entry.id   AF-A0AAD8AP40-F1
#
_cell.length_a   1.000
_cell.length_b   1.000
_cell.length_c   1.000
_cell.angle_alpha   90.00
_cell.angle_beta   90.00
_cell.angle_gamma   90.00
#
_symmetry.space_group_name_H-M   'P 1'
#
loop_
_entity.id
_entity.type
_entity.pdbx_description
1 polymer ?
#
loop_
_entity_poly.entity_id
_entity_poly.type
_entity_poly.pdbx_seq_one_letter_code
_entity_poly.pdbx_strand_id
1 'polypeptide(L)'
;MAEVMLGNLALQKTQNEQIRQFAQQMVTDHTNANNELKQLAESKNITLPSSVSNKQQSAYDKLNGMTGMNFDKAFMKQMVKDHEAAVKLFEKQSEKGEDAEAKAFAAKTLPTLRMHLQMAKTLNDSMKNSNRNNNDNSNSNSGGSSNGNMDMMNSNANSNMKNSNSNRNGNTNSNTNSNVGLQQQLKR
;
A
#
# COMPACT_ATOMS: atom_id res chain seq x y z
N MET A 1 -9.54 -14.03 2.09
CA MET A 1 -9.95 -14.26 0.69
C MET A 1 -9.51 -13.15 -0.27
N ALA A 2 -9.85 -11.88 -0.03
CA ALA A 2 -9.55 -10.79 -0.98
C ALA A 2 -8.04 -10.56 -1.24
N GLU A 3 -7.19 -10.62 -0.20
CA GLU A 3 -5.74 -10.39 -0.39
C GLU A 3 -5.05 -11.55 -1.13
N VAL A 4 -5.58 -12.77 -1.01
CA VAL A 4 -5.16 -13.91 -1.85
C VAL A 4 -5.55 -13.69 -3.31
N MET A 5 -6.76 -13.19 -3.57
CA MET A 5 -7.22 -12.87 -4.92
C MET A 5 -6.34 -11.77 -5.56
N LEU A 6 -6.00 -10.73 -4.81
CA LEU A 6 -5.11 -9.66 -5.28
C LEU A 6 -3.65 -10.12 -5.46
N GLY A 7 -3.15 -11.00 -4.60
CA GLY A 7 -1.84 -11.62 -4.75
C GLY A 7 -1.75 -12.46 -6.04
N ASN A 8 -2.76 -13.30 -6.31
CA ASN A 8 -2.83 -14.06 -7.56
C ASN A 8 -2.91 -13.16 -8.79
N LEU A 9 -3.66 -12.06 -8.72
CA LEU A 9 -3.69 -11.08 -9.81
C LEU A 9 -2.30 -10.48 -10.08
N ALA A 10 -1.55 -10.17 -9.03
CA ALA A 10 -0.19 -9.67 -9.16
C ALA A 10 0.75 -10.69 -9.79
N LEU A 11 0.68 -11.96 -9.39
CA LEU A 11 1.48 -13.04 -10.00
C LEU A 11 1.22 -13.17 -11.52
N GLN A 12 0.01 -12.87 -11.98
CA GLN A 12 -0.36 -12.90 -13.40
C GLN A 12 0.07 -11.66 -14.18
N LYS A 13 0.13 -10.50 -13.54
CA LYS A 13 0.26 -9.20 -14.23
C LYS A 13 1.62 -8.52 -14.09
N THR A 14 2.33 -8.77 -12.99
CA THR A 14 3.62 -8.13 -12.76
C THR A 14 4.74 -8.84 -13.50
N GLN A 15 5.65 -8.04 -14.06
CA GLN A 15 6.95 -8.52 -14.56
C GLN A 15 8.08 -8.15 -13.58
N ASN A 16 7.77 -7.50 -12.46
CA ASN A 16 8.74 -7.13 -11.46
C ASN A 16 8.94 -8.29 -10.47
N GLU A 17 10.15 -8.85 -10.45
CA GLU A 17 10.47 -10.02 -9.61
C GLU A 17 10.29 -9.76 -8.11
N GLN A 18 10.53 -8.55 -7.63
CA GLN A 18 10.31 -8.22 -6.21
C GLN A 18 8.82 -8.19 -5.86
N ILE A 19 7.97 -7.69 -6.77
CA ILE A 19 6.51 -7.71 -6.61
C ILE A 19 5.98 -9.13 -6.73
N ARG A 20 6.54 -9.95 -7.64
CA ARG A 20 6.20 -11.38 -7.77
C ARG A 20 6.49 -12.14 -6.48
N GLN A 21 7.67 -11.95 -5.89
CA GLN A 21 8.05 -12.57 -4.62
C GLN A 21 7.13 -12.13 -3.48
N PHE A 22 6.86 -10.82 -3.37
CA PHE A 22 5.91 -10.29 -2.39
C PHE A 22 4.51 -10.91 -2.57
N ALA A 23 4.00 -10.99 -3.81
CA ALA A 23 2.71 -11.56 -4.11
C ALA A 23 2.62 -13.06 -3.78
N GLN A 24 3.70 -13.82 -4.02
CA GLN A 24 3.76 -15.24 -3.66
C GLN A 24 3.68 -15.43 -2.14
N GLN A 25 4.43 -14.63 -1.39
CA GLN A 25 4.41 -14.67 0.07
C GLN A 25 3.03 -14.27 0.62
N MET A 26 2.43 -13.22 0.05
CA MET A 26 1.06 -12.81 0.35
C MET A 26 0.06 -13.95 0.16
N VAL A 27 0.09 -14.64 -0.98
CA VAL A 27 -0.82 -15.76 -1.27
C VAL A 27 -0.65 -16.87 -0.25
N THR A 28 0.59 -17.28 0.06
CA THR A 28 0.88 -18.35 1.03
C THR A 28 0.39 -17.99 2.43
N ASP A 29 0.87 -16.86 2.97
CA ASP A 29 0.63 -16.47 4.36
C ASP A 29 -0.85 -16.19 4.61
N HIS A 30 -1.51 -15.47 3.70
CA HIS A 30 -2.95 -15.18 3.83
C HIS A 30 -3.81 -16.40 3.60
N THR A 31 -3.41 -17.35 2.74
CA THR A 31 -4.16 -18.62 2.59
C THR A 31 -4.13 -19.41 3.90
N ASN A 32 -2.96 -19.52 4.53
CA ASN A 32 -2.82 -20.18 5.83
C ASN A 32 -3.66 -19.48 6.90
N ALA A 33 -3.58 -18.13 7.00
CA ALA A 33 -4.38 -17.37 7.96
C ALA A 33 -5.90 -17.50 7.72
N ASN A 34 -6.35 -17.54 6.45
CA ASN A 34 -7.77 -17.75 6.12
C ASN A 34 -8.24 -19.16 6.54
N ASN A 35 -7.39 -20.18 6.38
CA ASN A 35 -7.72 -21.55 6.77
C ASN A 35 -7.83 -21.68 8.29
N GLU A 36 -6.90 -21.09 9.04
CA GLU A 36 -6.97 -21.04 10.51
C GLU A 36 -8.21 -20.28 10.99
N LEU A 37 -8.52 -19.13 10.38
CA LEU A 37 -9.73 -18.36 10.71
C LEU A 37 -11.01 -19.15 10.42
N LYS A 38 -11.03 -19.90 9.32
CA LYS A 38 -12.16 -20.77 8.97
C LYS A 38 -12.38 -21.85 10.04
N GLN A 39 -11.32 -22.53 10.47
CA GLN A 39 -11.41 -23.54 11.53
C GLN A 39 -11.89 -22.94 12.86
N LEU A 40 -11.42 -21.75 13.22
CA LEU A 40 -11.87 -21.04 14.41
C LEU A 40 -13.35 -20.65 14.32
N ALA A 41 -13.79 -20.18 13.15
CA ALA A 41 -15.19 -19.82 12.94
C ALA A 41 -16.08 -21.06 13.01
N GLU A 42 -15.67 -22.18 12.40
CA GLU A 42 -16.38 -23.45 12.46
C GLU A 42 -16.51 -23.98 13.89
N SER A 43 -15.45 -23.95 14.69
CA SER A 43 -15.50 -24.40 16.10
C SER A 43 -16.44 -23.55 16.96
N LYS A 44 -16.67 -22.30 16.57
CA LYS A 44 -17.59 -21.36 17.22
C LYS A 44 -18.98 -21.31 16.57
N ASN A 45 -19.27 -22.15 15.57
CA ASN A 45 -20.51 -22.11 14.79
C ASN A 45 -20.80 -20.75 14.13
N ILE A 46 -19.74 -20.02 13.78
CA ILE A 46 -19.81 -18.73 13.07
C ILE A 46 -19.69 -19.00 11.57
N THR A 47 -20.69 -18.54 10.80
CA THR A 47 -20.61 -18.58 9.34
C THR A 47 -19.81 -17.41 8.80
N LEU A 48 -18.69 -17.70 8.14
CA LEU A 48 -17.92 -16.69 7.42
C LEU A 48 -18.59 -16.36 6.07
N PRO A 49 -18.48 -15.10 5.59
CA PRO A 49 -18.84 -14.76 4.22
C PRO A 49 -18.12 -15.65 3.20
N SER A 50 -18.87 -16.17 2.23
CA SER A 50 -18.33 -17.01 1.14
C SER A 50 -17.82 -16.22 -0.06
N SER A 51 -18.07 -14.91 -0.10
CA SER A 51 -17.67 -14.01 -1.18
C SER A 51 -16.93 -12.79 -0.65
N VAL A 52 -16.12 -12.18 -1.53
CA VAL A 52 -15.52 -10.88 -1.26
C VAL A 52 -16.60 -9.79 -1.30
N SER A 53 -16.43 -8.75 -0.50
CA SER A 53 -17.32 -7.58 -0.52
C SER A 53 -17.27 -6.85 -1.86
N ASN A 54 -18.33 -6.13 -2.24
CA ASN A 54 -18.38 -5.30 -3.46
C ASN A 54 -17.19 -4.34 -3.57
N LYS A 55 -16.70 -3.81 -2.43
CA LYS A 55 -15.53 -2.92 -2.41
C LYS A 55 -14.23 -3.66 -2.74
N GLN A 56 -14.07 -4.87 -2.23
CA GLN A 56 -12.92 -5.72 -2.56
C GLN A 56 -12.97 -6.15 -4.02
N GLN A 57 -14.16 -6.50 -4.54
CA GLN A 57 -14.35 -6.79 -5.96
C GLN A 57 -14.02 -5.57 -6.83
N SER A 58 -14.51 -4.38 -6.48
CA SER A 58 -14.20 -3.14 -7.21
C SER A 58 -12.71 -2.81 -7.21
N ALA A 59 -12.00 -3.07 -6.11
CA ALA A 59 -10.55 -2.91 -6.06
C ALA A 59 -9.83 -3.89 -7.00
N TYR A 60 -10.27 -5.15 -7.02
CA TYR A 60 -9.79 -6.15 -7.97
C TYR A 60 -10.04 -5.72 -9.41
N ASP A 61 -11.27 -5.35 -9.78
CA ASP A 61 -11.64 -5.00 -11.15
C ASP A 61 -10.82 -3.80 -11.65
N LYS A 62 -10.64 -2.79 -10.79
CA LYS A 62 -9.81 -1.63 -11.09
C LYS A 62 -8.35 -2.04 -11.38
N LEU A 63 -7.77 -2.89 -10.56
CA LEU A 63 -6.39 -3.36 -10.76
C LEU A 63 -6.29 -4.28 -11.98
N ASN A 64 -7.29 -5.11 -12.22
CA ASN A 64 -7.31 -6.04 -13.34
C ASN A 64 -7.34 -5.31 -14.70
N GLY A 65 -7.93 -4.12 -14.76
CA GLY A 65 -7.89 -3.24 -15.94
C GLY A 65 -6.55 -2.54 -16.18
N MET A 66 -5.56 -2.68 -15.29
CA MET A 66 -4.25 -2.04 -15.42
C MET A 66 -3.17 -3.05 -15.84
N THR A 67 -2.10 -2.55 -16.45
CA THR A 67 -0.96 -3.37 -16.89
C THR A 67 0.38 -2.68 -16.62
N GLY A 68 1.46 -3.47 -16.66
CA GLY A 68 2.84 -2.98 -16.53
C GLY A 68 3.06 -2.13 -15.27
N MET A 69 3.86 -1.06 -15.40
CA MET A 69 4.21 -0.20 -14.27
C MET A 69 3.00 0.50 -13.63
N ASN A 70 1.93 0.76 -14.38
CA ASN A 70 0.71 1.34 -13.83
C ASN A 70 0.01 0.36 -12.89
N PHE A 71 -0.05 -0.93 -13.28
CA PHE A 71 -0.51 -2.00 -12.41
C PHE A 71 0.34 -2.09 -11.15
N ASP A 72 1.67 -2.22 -11.30
CA ASP A 72 2.60 -2.39 -10.17
C ASP A 72 2.46 -1.28 -9.12
N LYS A 73 2.44 -0.01 -9.58
CA LYS A 73 2.26 1.16 -8.69
C LYS A 73 0.90 1.15 -8.00
N ALA A 74 -0.17 0.85 -8.74
CA ALA A 74 -1.51 0.82 -8.17
C ALA A 74 -1.68 -0.33 -7.16
N PHE A 75 -1.15 -1.50 -7.49
CA PHE A 75 -1.15 -2.69 -6.64
C PHE A 75 -0.41 -2.39 -5.33
N MET A 76 0.83 -1.89 -5.37
CA MET A 76 1.57 -1.65 -4.12
C MET A 76 0.96 -0.55 -3.26
N LYS A 77 0.40 0.50 -3.88
CA LYS A 77 -0.35 1.53 -3.14
C LYS A 77 -1.59 0.94 -2.44
N GLN A 78 -2.29 0.02 -3.10
CA GLN A 78 -3.43 -0.69 -2.52
C GLN A 78 -2.97 -1.59 -1.35
N MET A 79 -1.87 -2.34 -1.52
CA MET A 79 -1.32 -3.22 -0.48
C MET A 79 -0.88 -2.47 0.77
N VAL A 80 -0.21 -1.31 0.63
CA VAL A 80 0.13 -0.46 1.79
C VAL A 80 -1.14 -0.05 2.54
N LYS A 81 -2.16 0.45 1.81
CA LYS A 81 -3.40 0.92 2.41
C LYS A 81 -4.14 -0.20 3.17
N ASP A 82 -4.24 -1.38 2.57
CA ASP A 82 -4.96 -2.51 3.17
C ASP A 82 -4.22 -3.06 4.39
N HIS A 83 -2.89 -3.19 4.32
CA HIS A 83 -2.10 -3.68 5.45
C HIS A 83 -2.02 -2.68 6.61
N GLU A 84 -2.00 -1.37 6.36
CA GLU A 84 -2.10 -0.38 7.45
C GLU A 84 -3.43 -0.49 8.20
N ALA A 85 -4.52 -0.79 7.49
CA ALA A 85 -5.82 -1.01 8.11
C ALA A 85 -5.86 -2.35 8.86
N ALA A 86 -5.31 -3.41 8.27
CA ALA A 86 -5.26 -4.74 8.87
C ALA A 86 -4.41 -4.75 10.15
N VAL A 87 -3.21 -4.16 10.14
CA VAL A 87 -2.34 -4.05 11.32
C VAL A 87 -3.07 -3.36 12.47
N LYS A 88 -3.72 -2.21 12.22
CA LYS A 88 -4.49 -1.49 13.27
C LYS A 88 -5.64 -2.32 13.82
N LEU A 89 -6.32 -3.06 12.97
CA LEU A 89 -7.42 -3.93 13.37
C LEU A 89 -6.94 -5.09 14.24
N PHE A 90 -5.87 -5.77 13.82
CA PHE A 90 -5.30 -6.92 14.51
C PHE A 90 -4.62 -6.51 15.82
N GLU A 91 -3.96 -5.35 15.88
CA GLU A 91 -3.48 -4.75 17.12
C GLU A 91 -4.64 -4.57 18.11
N LYS A 92 -5.70 -3.87 17.67
CA LYS A 92 -6.87 -3.64 18.52
C LYS A 92 -7.50 -4.95 18.99
N GLN A 93 -7.66 -5.94 18.10
CA GLN A 93 -8.24 -7.23 18.46
C GLN A 93 -7.35 -7.96 19.47
N SER A 94 -6.03 -8.01 19.24
CA SER A 94 -5.08 -8.69 20.11
C SER A 94 -5.05 -8.10 21.53
N GLU A 95 -5.17 -6.77 21.65
CA GLU A 95 -5.13 -6.08 22.94
C GLU A 95 -6.50 -6.06 23.63
N LYS A 96 -7.55 -5.70 22.88
CA LYS A 96 -8.86 -5.30 23.42
C LYS A 96 -10.00 -6.22 23.05
N GLY A 97 -9.76 -7.30 22.30
CA GLY A 97 -10.78 -8.31 22.03
C GLY A 97 -11.32 -8.94 23.32
N GLU A 98 -12.55 -9.46 23.27
CA GLU A 98 -13.16 -10.17 24.39
C GLU A 98 -13.01 -11.68 24.23
N ASP A 99 -13.19 -12.17 23.01
CA ASP A 99 -13.04 -13.59 22.66
C ASP A 99 -11.57 -14.03 22.69
N ALA A 100 -11.23 -14.94 23.59
CA ALA A 100 -9.85 -15.35 23.85
C ALA A 100 -9.17 -15.98 22.62
N GLU A 101 -9.89 -16.82 21.88
CA GLU A 101 -9.35 -17.45 20.68
C GLU A 101 -9.16 -16.45 19.53
N ALA A 102 -10.08 -15.51 19.34
CA ALA A 102 -9.93 -14.44 18.36
C ALA A 102 -8.78 -13.48 18.73
N LYS A 103 -8.57 -13.19 20.02
CA LYS A 103 -7.40 -12.44 20.50
C LYS A 103 -6.10 -13.17 20.17
N ALA A 104 -6.04 -14.46 20.47
CA ALA A 104 -4.86 -15.29 20.22
C ALA A 104 -4.55 -15.39 18.72
N PHE A 105 -5.56 -15.59 17.89
CA PHE A 105 -5.43 -15.55 16.43
C PHE A 105 -4.87 -14.21 15.96
N ALA A 106 -5.46 -13.09 16.41
CA ALA A 106 -4.99 -11.77 16.03
C ALA A 106 -3.53 -11.51 16.45
N ALA A 107 -3.16 -11.89 17.68
CA ALA A 107 -1.80 -11.76 18.19
C ALA A 107 -0.80 -12.60 17.38
N LYS A 108 -1.18 -13.82 16.99
CA LYS A 108 -0.35 -14.73 16.19
C LYS A 108 -0.12 -14.21 14.77
N THR A 109 -1.14 -13.62 14.14
CA THR A 109 -1.06 -13.14 12.75
C THR A 109 -0.41 -11.77 12.62
N LEU A 110 -0.45 -10.95 13.66
CA LEU A 110 0.01 -9.55 13.63
C LEU A 110 1.48 -9.36 13.16
N PRO A 111 2.47 -10.18 13.58
CA PRO A 111 3.85 -10.04 13.11
C PRO A 111 3.97 -10.16 11.58
N THR A 112 3.24 -11.11 10.98
CA THR A 112 3.22 -11.32 9.53
C THR A 112 2.61 -10.11 8.80
N LEU A 113 1.50 -9.56 9.31
CA LEU A 113 0.89 -8.36 8.72
C LEU A 113 1.82 -7.14 8.78
N ARG A 114 2.57 -6.97 9.88
CA ARG A 114 3.57 -5.89 10.00
C ARG A 114 4.72 -6.07 9.03
N MET A 115 5.19 -7.31 8.84
CA MET A 115 6.22 -7.63 7.85
C MET A 115 5.73 -7.33 6.43
N HIS A 116 4.54 -7.79 6.04
CA HIS A 116 3.97 -7.50 4.72
C HIS A 116 3.79 -5.99 4.50
N LEU A 117 3.32 -5.25 5.52
CA LEU A 117 3.22 -3.79 5.46
C LEU A 117 4.59 -3.15 5.16
N GLN A 118 5.64 -3.59 5.86
CA GLN A 118 6.98 -3.06 5.68
C GLN A 118 7.51 -3.35 4.26
N MET A 119 7.34 -4.58 3.78
CA MET A 119 7.70 -4.94 2.40
C MET A 119 6.94 -4.08 1.39
N ALA A 120 5.63 -3.90 1.60
CA ALA A 120 4.80 -3.11 0.71
C ALA A 120 5.23 -1.64 0.65
N LYS A 121 5.59 -1.05 1.79
CA LYS A 121 6.14 0.32 1.86
C LYS A 121 7.46 0.42 1.11
N THR A 122 8.41 -0.48 1.36
CA THR A 122 9.71 -0.51 0.68
C THR A 122 9.56 -0.59 -0.83
N LEU A 123 8.74 -1.51 -1.34
CA LEU A 123 8.52 -1.68 -2.79
C LEU A 123 7.82 -0.47 -3.40
N ASN A 124 6.81 0.08 -2.72
CA ASN A 124 6.11 1.28 -3.17
C ASN A 124 7.03 2.50 -3.26
N ASP A 125 7.96 2.67 -2.31
CA ASP A 125 8.91 3.78 -2.31
C ASP A 125 10.03 3.60 -3.34
N SER A 126 10.52 2.36 -3.52
CA SER A 126 11.45 2.02 -4.62
C SER A 126 10.88 2.44 -5.98
N MET A 127 9.63 2.10 -6.27
CA MET A 127 8.98 2.47 -7.54
C MET A 127 8.78 3.98 -7.73
N LYS A 128 8.62 4.76 -6.65
CA LYS A 128 8.56 6.23 -6.74
C LYS A 128 9.93 6.81 -7.12
N ASN A 129 11.01 6.23 -6.58
CA ASN A 129 12.37 6.69 -6.83
C ASN A 129 12.86 6.29 -8.23
N SER A 130 12.54 5.09 -8.72
CA SER A 130 12.82 4.71 -10.12
C SER A 130 12.15 5.64 -11.13
N ASN A 131 10.97 6.18 -10.79
CA ASN A 131 10.27 7.16 -11.63
C ASN A 131 10.92 8.56 -11.62
N ARG A 132 11.68 8.90 -10.57
CA ARG A 132 12.40 10.19 -10.46
C ARG A 132 13.69 10.17 -11.26
N ASN A 133 14.46 9.09 -11.18
CA ASN A 133 15.74 8.99 -11.89
C ASN A 133 15.59 8.94 -13.42
N ASN A 134 14.46 8.47 -13.94
CA ASN A 134 14.18 8.49 -15.39
C ASN A 134 13.75 9.88 -15.91
N ASN A 135 13.39 10.82 -15.03
CA ASN A 135 12.94 12.16 -15.43
C ASN A 135 14.06 13.22 -15.37
N ASP A 136 15.24 12.86 -14.84
CA ASP A 136 16.41 13.75 -14.77
C ASP A 136 17.37 13.58 -15.97
N ASN A 137 17.11 12.58 -16.84
CA ASN A 137 17.91 12.32 -18.05
C ASN A 137 17.27 12.89 -19.33
N SER A 138 16.55 14.01 -19.21
CA SER A 138 15.98 14.72 -20.36
C SER A 138 16.13 16.24 -20.22
N ASN A 139 17.30 16.73 -19.79
CA ASN A 139 17.72 18.10 -20.10
C ASN A 139 19.24 18.30 -19.94
N SER A 140 20.05 17.58 -20.73
CA SER A 140 21.49 17.84 -20.87
C SER A 140 21.82 18.15 -22.32
N ASN A 141 21.19 19.21 -22.86
CA ASN A 141 21.69 19.90 -24.04
C ASN A 141 21.67 21.41 -23.78
N SER A 142 22.71 21.90 -23.11
CA SER A 142 23.13 23.29 -23.25
C SER A 142 24.64 23.28 -23.42
N GLY A 143 25.07 23.56 -24.65
CA GLY A 143 26.46 23.74 -25.00
C GLY A 143 27.12 24.83 -24.15
N GLY A 144 28.35 24.59 -23.74
CA GLY A 144 29.18 25.52 -23.00
C GLY A 144 30.63 25.32 -23.38
N SER A 145 31.00 25.81 -24.56
CA SER A 145 32.38 26.10 -24.91
C SER A 145 32.57 27.61 -24.78
N SER A 146 33.33 28.05 -23.77
CA SER A 146 34.36 29.09 -23.88
C SER A 146 34.77 29.65 -22.51
N ASN A 147 36.07 29.59 -22.28
CA ASN A 147 36.95 30.44 -21.48
C ASN A 147 36.38 31.71 -20.83
N GLY A 148 36.84 31.95 -19.60
CA GLY A 148 37.50 33.22 -19.28
C GLY A 148 36.93 34.01 -18.10
N ASN A 149 37.81 34.21 -17.11
CA ASN A 149 37.83 35.25 -16.08
C ASN A 149 36.96 35.12 -14.81
N MET A 150 37.71 34.98 -13.71
CA MET A 150 37.32 35.34 -12.35
C MET A 150 37.10 36.85 -12.26
N ASP A 151 35.99 37.25 -11.65
CA ASP A 151 35.90 38.51 -10.92
C ASP A 151 35.02 38.28 -9.68
N MET A 152 35.70 38.14 -8.53
CA MET A 152 35.11 38.34 -7.22
C MET A 152 34.95 39.85 -7.01
N MET A 153 33.73 40.33 -6.77
CA MET A 153 33.45 41.34 -5.73
C MET A 153 31.99 41.79 -5.65
N ASN A 154 31.51 41.82 -4.40
CA ASN A 154 30.79 42.93 -3.76
C ASN A 154 29.24 42.93 -3.65
N SER A 155 28.84 42.97 -2.38
CA SER A 155 27.70 43.69 -1.76
C SER A 155 26.23 43.27 -2.04
N ASN A 156 25.64 42.71 -0.99
CA ASN A 156 24.52 43.27 -0.23
C ASN A 156 23.34 43.89 -1.02
N ALA A 157 22.24 43.13 -1.13
CA ALA A 157 20.90 43.71 -1.20
C ALA A 157 19.84 42.73 -0.66
N ASN A 158 19.47 42.96 0.59
CA ASN A 158 18.19 42.57 1.17
C ASN A 158 17.03 43.16 0.35
N SER A 159 16.17 42.33 -0.23
CA SER A 159 14.80 42.74 -0.57
C SER A 159 13.80 41.60 -0.42
N ASN A 160 12.99 41.80 0.62
CA ASN A 160 11.70 41.23 0.93
C ASN A 160 10.78 41.19 -0.31
N MET A 161 10.37 39.99 -0.75
CA MET A 161 9.24 39.83 -1.67
C MET A 161 8.29 38.75 -1.16
N LYS A 162 7.20 39.23 -0.55
CA LYS A 162 5.96 38.47 -0.36
C LYS A 162 5.45 38.04 -1.72
N ASN A 163 5.26 36.74 -1.93
CA ASN A 163 4.33 36.25 -2.94
C ASN A 163 3.27 35.37 -2.27
N SER A 164 2.15 36.01 -1.97
CA SER A 164 0.89 35.34 -1.68
C SER A 164 0.36 34.76 -2.98
N ASN A 165 0.31 33.44 -3.09
CA ASN A 165 -0.62 32.81 -4.03
C ASN A 165 -1.49 31.79 -3.30
N SER A 166 -2.53 32.33 -2.67
CA SER A 166 -3.75 31.62 -2.36
C SER A 166 -4.51 31.37 -3.66
N ASN A 167 -4.55 30.12 -4.14
CA ASN A 167 -5.74 29.66 -4.84
C ASN A 167 -6.11 28.23 -4.43
N ARG A 168 -7.33 28.13 -3.93
CA ARG A 168 -8.03 26.93 -3.49
C ARG A 168 -8.34 26.06 -4.70
N ASN A 169 -8.20 24.74 -4.55
CA ASN A 169 -9.32 23.88 -4.91
C ASN A 169 -9.35 22.67 -3.98
N GLY A 170 -10.37 22.67 -3.12
CA GLY A 170 -10.67 21.54 -2.26
C GLY A 170 -11.16 20.37 -3.10
N ASN A 171 -10.57 19.20 -2.89
CA ASN A 171 -11.32 17.97 -3.01
C ASN A 171 -10.95 17.06 -1.84
N THR A 172 -11.56 17.37 -0.71
CA THR A 172 -11.74 16.45 0.40
C THR A 172 -12.47 15.21 -0.11
N ASN A 173 -11.76 14.10 -0.27
CA ASN A 173 -12.38 12.80 -0.14
C ASN A 173 -11.61 11.98 0.88
N SER A 174 -11.82 12.34 2.13
CA SER A 174 -11.53 11.51 3.30
C SER A 174 -12.40 10.25 3.23
N ASN A 175 -12.02 9.30 2.38
CA ASN A 175 -12.71 8.02 2.28
C ASN A 175 -12.13 7.05 3.32
N THR A 176 -12.38 7.39 4.59
CA THR A 176 -12.21 6.53 5.75
C THR A 176 -13.29 5.46 5.73
N ASN A 177 -13.12 4.40 4.94
CA ASN A 177 -13.99 3.23 5.09
C ASN A 177 -13.38 1.90 4.62
N SER A 178 -12.07 1.69 4.82
CA SER A 178 -11.40 0.39 4.60
C SER A 178 -11.74 -0.67 5.66
N ASN A 179 -12.73 -0.39 6.52
CA ASN A 179 -12.87 -1.04 7.81
C ASN A 179 -14.15 -1.87 7.92
N VAL A 180 -14.70 -2.40 6.82
CA VAL A 180 -15.97 -3.18 6.88
C VAL A 180 -15.76 -4.65 6.54
N GLY A 181 -14.86 -4.98 5.62
CA GLY A 181 -14.64 -6.38 5.18
C GLY A 181 -14.04 -7.28 6.26
N LEU A 182 -12.97 -6.84 6.94
CA LEU A 182 -12.39 -7.57 8.07
C LEU A 182 -13.13 -7.32 9.40
N GLN A 183 -13.83 -6.18 9.54
CA GLN A 183 -14.63 -5.90 10.74
C GLN A 183 -15.86 -6.80 10.87
N GLN A 184 -16.41 -7.31 9.77
CA GLN A 184 -17.56 -8.20 9.86
C GLN A 184 -17.18 -9.59 10.42
N GLN A 185 -15.88 -9.96 10.40
CA GLN A 185 -15.40 -11.27 10.85
C GLN A 185 -14.84 -11.30 12.28
N LEU A 186 -14.50 -10.15 12.87
CA LEU A 186 -13.91 -10.07 14.24
C LEU A 186 -14.84 -9.42 15.28
N LYS A 187 -16.08 -9.07 14.90
CA LYS A 187 -17.08 -8.43 15.78
C LYS A 187 -18.23 -9.36 16.20
N ARG A 188 -18.08 -10.68 16.07
CA ARG A 188 -19.05 -11.65 16.56
C ARG A 188 -18.35 -12.72 17.36
#